data_AF-A3YGX9-F1
#
_entry.id   AF-A3YGX9-F1
#
_cell.length_a   1.000
_cell.length_b   1.000
_cell.length_c   1.000
_cell.angle_alpha   90.00
_cell.angle_beta   90.00
_cell.angle_gamma   90.00
#
_symmetry.space_group_name_H-M   'P 1'
#
loop_
_entity.id
_entity.type
_entity.pdbx_description
1 polymer ?
#
loop_
_entity_poly.entity_id
_entity_poly.type
_entity_poly.pdbx_seq_one_letter_code
_entity_poly.pdbx_strand_id
1 'polypeptide(L)'
;MTTLILILSSLVLWSAVFFIYALWSYILAKKKAEQEPEDKGEVEPQSDEESVVEEQESVTDTSKAVLALIEQQQGIVEELISVCPERDQLRFSMLECWSLFLSLEFKLISKQITSAEAISELEKFIPLTQEAGFSQMMEVLVKKISAQRSLSQAINKDIERKNQLLQAKMNVNSELNEKFSRMKAELDAEHEIDESLSEMRIELAQAYQLENTIKTKLTAIKEAPEEVSEEYQLALELFLNSSELDDFIVPIQNEFDGKIEELKSIAEYQAKTIRDLKALLKDSAGKGADKFDVEYDIVVARLEKSLSDKKHILSRLELKLDSLQMVKYQLTNDAKTQERLVNERNYELELLSQNGGELANMQNIFSQKEDSLNNMTKHLDAAPLTGESQAYANELTDKVSAFKAMMNESELFVEMLELDLDAEQKKSAELQTRLAELSDYVMQQSLRVDAVNHQDSSQLEEANAELALEISTMKKEYERSRSSDESVSLQKKITELDTKIERMKMEYAQMEDQFLSSLL
;
A
#
# COMPACT_ATOMS: atom_id res chain seq x y z
N MET A 1 28.52 72.75 -36.26
CA MET A 1 28.04 71.65 -35.39
C MET A 1 29.01 71.27 -34.27
N THR A 2 30.33 71.44 -34.43
CA THR A 2 31.33 71.10 -33.39
C THR A 2 31.35 72.04 -32.18
N THR A 3 31.03 73.33 -32.36
CA THR A 3 30.98 74.32 -31.26
C THR A 3 29.77 74.14 -30.34
N LEU A 4 28.64 73.66 -30.87
CA LEU A 4 27.41 73.46 -30.10
C LEU A 4 27.50 72.20 -29.22
N ILE A 5 28.24 71.18 -29.66
CA ILE A 5 28.53 69.96 -28.88
C ILE A 5 29.47 70.27 -27.70
N LEU A 6 30.45 71.15 -27.87
CA LEU A 6 31.36 71.57 -26.79
C LEU A 6 30.62 72.35 -25.70
N ILE A 7 29.72 73.27 -26.07
CA ILE A 7 28.92 74.06 -25.11
C ILE A 7 27.91 73.18 -24.37
N LEU A 8 27.28 72.22 -25.06
CA LEU A 8 26.35 71.29 -24.41
C LEU A 8 27.07 70.32 -23.47
N SER A 9 28.30 69.91 -23.83
CA SER A 9 29.13 69.05 -22.97
C SER A 9 29.61 69.75 -21.70
N SER A 10 29.96 71.04 -21.78
CA SER A 10 30.36 71.81 -20.60
C SER A 10 29.17 72.10 -19.68
N LEU A 11 27.99 72.37 -20.25
CA LEU A 11 26.76 72.58 -19.47
C LEU A 11 26.36 71.33 -18.67
N VAL A 12 26.45 70.14 -19.29
CA VAL A 12 26.16 68.86 -18.63
C VAL A 12 27.17 68.57 -17.51
N LEU A 13 28.46 68.85 -17.74
CA LEU A 13 29.51 68.68 -16.73
C LEU A 13 29.31 69.60 -15.52
N TRP A 14 28.95 70.87 -15.75
CA TRP A 14 28.65 71.80 -14.67
C TRP A 14 27.39 71.39 -13.89
N SER A 15 26.34 70.91 -14.57
CA SER A 15 25.14 70.39 -13.90
C SER A 15 25.44 69.18 -13.02
N ALA A 16 26.33 68.27 -13.47
CA ALA A 16 26.73 67.10 -12.70
C ALA A 16 27.55 67.49 -11.45
N VAL A 17 28.44 68.48 -11.56
CA VAL A 17 29.20 69.01 -10.42
C VAL A 17 28.26 69.66 -9.38
N PHE A 18 27.24 70.40 -9.82
CA PHE A 18 26.22 70.95 -8.93
C PHE A 18 25.41 69.86 -8.23
N PHE A 19 25.03 68.78 -8.92
CA PHE A 19 24.33 67.65 -8.32
C PHE A 19 25.18 66.90 -7.30
N ILE A 20 26.49 66.73 -7.56
CA ILE A 20 27.42 66.12 -6.61
C ILE A 20 27.60 67.02 -5.38
N TYR A 21 27.69 68.35 -5.56
CA TYR A 21 27.76 69.30 -4.46
C TYR A 21 26.46 69.35 -3.62
N ALA A 22 25.29 69.25 -4.27
CA ALA A 22 24.00 69.15 -3.59
C ALA A 22 23.87 67.83 -2.78
N LEU A 23 24.34 66.71 -3.33
CA LEU A 23 24.38 65.43 -2.62
C LEU A 23 25.38 65.47 -1.45
N TRP A 24 26.53 66.11 -1.62
CA TRP A 24 27.53 66.23 -0.57
C TRP A 24 27.06 67.14 0.57
N SER A 25 26.42 68.28 0.25
CA SER A 25 25.81 69.17 1.25
C SER A 25 24.61 68.54 1.96
N TYR A 26 23.81 67.73 1.25
CA TYR A 26 22.73 66.93 1.86
C TYR A 26 23.28 65.87 2.83
N ILE A 27 24.37 65.18 2.47
CA ILE A 27 25.03 64.22 3.37
C ILE A 27 25.66 64.93 4.57
N LEU A 28 26.25 66.12 4.37
CA LEU A 28 26.81 66.93 5.46
C LEU A 28 25.71 67.45 6.41
N ALA A 29 24.56 67.83 5.87
CA ALA A 29 23.38 68.24 6.64
C ALA A 29 22.78 67.06 7.42
N LYS A 30 22.68 65.89 6.79
CA LYS A 30 22.23 64.65 7.44
C LYS A 30 23.18 64.22 8.57
N LYS A 31 24.49 64.37 8.37
CA LYS A 31 25.50 64.02 9.37
C LYS A 31 25.54 65.00 10.56
N LYS A 32 25.07 66.25 10.37
CA LYS A 32 24.83 67.21 11.46
C LYS A 32 23.50 66.95 12.19
N ALA A 33 22.50 66.40 11.51
CA ALA A 33 21.21 66.03 12.11
C ALA A 33 21.27 64.71 12.92
N GLU A 34 22.22 63.81 12.62
CA GLU A 34 22.44 62.55 13.37
C GLU A 34 23.31 62.71 14.64
N GLN A 35 23.61 63.96 15.08
CA GLN A 35 24.54 64.23 16.20
C GLN A 35 23.96 65.02 17.39
N GLU A 36 22.64 65.08 17.55
CA GLU A 36 22.00 65.45 18.82
C GLU A 36 21.24 64.25 19.39
N PRO A 37 21.55 63.80 20.63
CA PRO A 37 20.83 62.71 21.27
C PRO A 37 19.51 63.20 21.86
N GLU A 38 18.54 62.29 21.80
CA GLU A 38 17.22 62.31 22.44
C GLU A 38 17.28 62.76 23.92
N ASP A 39 16.37 63.65 24.33
CA ASP A 39 15.73 63.49 25.63
C ASP A 39 14.22 63.78 25.53
N LYS A 40 13.48 62.98 26.29
CA LYS A 40 12.06 62.68 26.18
C LYS A 40 11.20 63.75 26.84
N GLY A 41 9.97 63.90 26.34
CA GLY A 41 8.90 64.59 27.03
C GLY A 41 7.57 64.42 26.31
N GLU A 42 6.74 63.49 26.80
CA GLU A 42 5.35 63.30 26.41
C GLU A 42 4.45 64.50 26.78
N VAL A 43 3.25 64.49 26.19
CA VAL A 43 1.96 65.03 26.67
C VAL A 43 1.48 66.36 26.04
N GLU A 44 0.61 66.18 25.03
CA GLU A 44 -0.72 66.79 24.82
C GLU A 44 -0.93 68.33 24.67
N PRO A 45 -2.09 68.74 24.08
CA PRO A 45 -2.21 69.93 23.25
C PRO A 45 -2.86 71.14 23.95
N GLN A 46 -2.65 72.31 23.35
CA GLN A 46 -3.54 73.48 23.23
C GLN A 46 -2.94 74.84 23.62
N SER A 47 -3.50 75.83 22.93
CA SER A 47 -3.66 77.26 23.24
C SER A 47 -2.46 78.21 23.12
N ASP A 48 -2.62 79.10 22.14
CA ASP A 48 -2.43 80.56 22.17
C ASP A 48 -1.85 81.16 23.45
N GLU A 49 -0.77 81.92 23.32
CA GLU A 49 -0.73 83.32 23.80
C GLU A 49 0.54 84.05 23.33
N GLU A 50 0.37 85.36 23.21
CA GLU A 50 1.30 86.38 22.73
C GLU A 50 2.66 86.38 23.42
N SER A 51 3.71 86.69 22.67
CA SER A 51 4.84 87.44 23.24
C SER A 51 5.35 88.50 22.26
N VAL A 52 5.11 89.74 22.65
CA VAL A 52 5.77 90.96 22.20
C VAL A 52 7.27 90.81 22.44
N VAL A 53 8.07 91.01 21.40
CA VAL A 53 9.48 91.39 21.54
C VAL A 53 9.73 92.60 20.64
N GLU A 54 9.93 93.74 21.29
CA GLU A 54 10.54 94.93 20.73
C GLU A 54 11.99 94.61 20.33
N GLU A 55 12.35 94.87 19.07
CA GLU A 55 13.74 95.12 18.68
C GLU A 55 13.79 96.41 17.86
N GLN A 56 14.16 97.50 18.54
CA GLN A 56 14.58 98.76 17.94
C GLN A 56 16.09 98.73 17.65
N GLU A 57 16.44 99.27 16.47
CA GLU A 57 17.71 99.93 16.11
C GLU A 57 18.96 99.08 15.82
N SER A 58 19.06 98.61 14.56
CA SER A 58 20.34 98.46 13.84
C SER A 58 20.25 98.86 12.35
N VAL A 59 19.37 99.81 12.01
CA VAL A 59 19.08 100.22 10.62
C VAL A 59 19.69 101.58 10.29
N THR A 60 20.98 101.63 9.94
CA THR A 60 21.53 102.82 9.24
C THR A 60 22.58 102.48 8.18
N ASP A 61 23.44 101.48 8.38
CA ASP A 61 24.47 101.13 7.39
C ASP A 61 23.99 100.14 6.32
N THR A 62 23.12 99.19 6.69
CA THR A 62 22.47 98.27 5.74
C THR A 62 21.52 99.01 4.79
N SER A 63 20.77 99.99 5.30
CA SER A 63 19.87 100.83 4.51
C SER A 63 20.62 101.66 3.45
N LYS A 64 21.78 102.22 3.78
CA LYS A 64 22.63 102.95 2.82
C LYS A 64 23.21 102.05 1.73
N ALA A 65 23.66 100.86 2.10
CA ALA A 65 24.17 99.88 1.13
C ALA A 65 23.07 99.40 0.16
N VAL A 66 21.84 99.21 0.67
CA VAL A 66 20.67 98.85 -0.15
C VAL A 66 20.27 100.01 -1.09
N LEU A 67 20.27 101.26 -0.62
CA LEU A 67 19.99 102.41 -1.48
C LEU A 67 21.02 102.58 -2.61
N ALA A 68 22.31 102.37 -2.32
CA ALA A 68 23.36 102.40 -3.35
C ALA A 68 23.21 101.26 -4.38
N LEU A 69 22.77 100.08 -3.94
CA LEU A 69 22.48 98.95 -4.83
C LEU A 69 21.28 99.25 -5.74
N ILE A 70 20.22 99.86 -5.19
CA ILE A 70 19.03 100.25 -5.96
C ILE A 70 19.38 101.32 -7.00
N GLU A 71 20.22 102.31 -6.65
CA GLU A 71 20.69 103.34 -7.59
C GLU A 71 21.54 102.72 -8.73
N GLN A 72 22.39 101.74 -8.41
CA GLN A 72 23.13 100.99 -9.42
C GLN A 72 22.20 100.16 -10.33
N GLN A 73 21.16 99.54 -9.76
CA GLN A 73 20.17 98.79 -10.53
C GLN A 73 19.30 99.69 -11.40
N GLN A 74 18.93 100.88 -10.93
CA GLN A 74 18.24 101.89 -11.74
C GLN A 74 19.09 102.32 -12.94
N GLY A 75 20.39 102.58 -12.75
CA GLY A 75 21.30 102.91 -13.85
C GLY A 75 21.40 101.79 -14.90
N ILE A 76 21.44 100.52 -14.47
CA ILE A 76 21.45 99.37 -15.38
C ILE A 76 20.12 99.25 -16.14
N VAL A 77 18.98 99.50 -15.47
CA VAL A 77 17.66 99.43 -16.11
C VAL A 77 17.48 100.58 -17.11
N GLU A 78 17.93 101.80 -16.81
CA GLU A 78 17.93 102.92 -17.77
C GLU A 78 18.79 102.63 -19.00
N GLU A 79 19.98 102.04 -18.81
CA GLU A 79 20.84 101.63 -19.92
C GLU A 79 20.18 100.53 -20.77
N LEU A 80 19.54 99.54 -20.14
CA LEU A 80 18.78 98.48 -20.82
C LEU A 80 17.55 99.00 -21.57
N ILE A 81 16.87 100.01 -21.04
CA ILE A 81 15.76 100.70 -21.73
C ILE A 81 16.31 101.44 -22.96
N SER A 82 17.44 102.14 -22.84
CA SER A 82 18.05 102.89 -23.95
C SER A 82 18.60 102.00 -25.09
N VAL A 83 18.99 100.76 -24.77
CA VAL A 83 19.50 99.77 -25.73
C VAL A 83 18.37 98.91 -26.32
N CYS A 84 17.17 98.93 -25.74
CA CYS A 84 16.04 98.15 -26.23
C CYS A 84 15.48 98.72 -27.55
N PRO A 85 15.37 97.91 -28.62
CA PRO A 85 14.72 98.33 -29.85
C PRO A 85 13.20 98.47 -29.64
N GLU A 86 12.61 99.56 -30.15
CA GLU A 86 11.17 99.92 -30.05
C GLU A 86 10.17 98.83 -30.54
N ARG A 87 10.66 97.75 -31.16
CA ARG A 87 9.83 96.63 -31.64
C ARG A 87 9.43 95.62 -30.56
N ASP A 88 10.15 95.52 -29.45
CA ASP A 88 9.85 94.57 -28.36
C ASP A 88 9.07 95.27 -27.24
N GLN A 89 7.81 95.63 -27.52
CA GLN A 89 6.93 96.36 -26.61
C GLN A 89 6.75 95.67 -25.24
N LEU A 90 6.86 94.33 -25.19
CA LEU A 90 6.75 93.53 -23.95
C LEU A 90 8.02 93.61 -23.08
N ARG A 91 9.21 93.64 -23.69
CA ARG A 91 10.46 93.80 -22.93
C ARG A 91 10.59 95.22 -22.41
N PHE A 92 10.15 96.17 -23.22
CA PHE A 92 10.07 97.58 -22.85
C PHE A 92 9.12 97.78 -21.66
N SER A 93 7.89 97.25 -21.72
CA SER A 93 6.93 97.37 -20.61
C SER A 93 7.36 96.65 -19.33
N MET A 94 8.08 95.51 -19.42
CA MET A 94 8.68 94.86 -18.25
C MET A 94 9.80 95.70 -17.63
N LEU A 95 10.66 96.31 -18.43
CA LEU A 95 11.73 97.18 -17.94
C LEU A 95 11.16 98.48 -17.33
N GLU A 96 10.08 99.02 -17.89
CA GLU A 96 9.34 100.14 -17.29
C GLU A 96 8.69 99.75 -15.96
N CYS A 97 8.05 98.58 -15.86
CA CYS A 97 7.56 98.03 -14.60
C CYS A 97 8.69 97.88 -13.57
N TRP A 98 9.85 97.40 -13.98
CA TRP A 98 10.97 97.20 -13.07
C TRP A 98 11.59 98.52 -12.62
N SER A 99 11.68 99.50 -13.51
CA SER A 99 12.09 100.88 -13.19
C SER A 99 11.12 101.53 -12.20
N LEU A 100 9.81 101.44 -12.45
CA LEU A 100 8.78 101.93 -11.52
C LEU A 100 8.90 101.25 -10.15
N PHE A 101 9.18 99.95 -10.11
CA PHE A 101 9.34 99.18 -8.87
C PHE A 101 10.56 99.64 -8.08
N LEU A 102 11.72 99.74 -8.74
CA LEU A 102 12.95 100.24 -8.10
C LEU A 102 12.81 101.69 -7.65
N SER A 103 12.05 102.52 -8.37
CA SER A 103 11.76 103.90 -7.97
C SER A 103 10.87 103.98 -6.73
N LEU A 104 9.90 103.06 -6.61
CA LEU A 104 9.00 102.97 -5.47
C LEU A 104 9.75 102.44 -4.25
N GLU A 105 10.56 101.39 -4.40
CA GLU A 105 11.40 100.86 -3.31
C GLU A 105 12.42 101.89 -2.81
N PHE A 106 13.07 102.63 -3.70
CA PHE A 106 13.97 103.72 -3.32
C PHE A 106 13.24 104.76 -2.45
N LYS A 107 12.04 105.18 -2.87
CA LYS A 107 11.24 106.18 -2.14
C LYS A 107 10.66 105.65 -0.83
N LEU A 108 10.37 104.35 -0.73
CA LEU A 108 9.86 103.69 0.47
C LEU A 108 10.96 103.52 1.53
N ILE A 109 12.16 103.12 1.11
CA ILE A 109 13.33 102.94 1.99
C ILE A 109 13.86 104.30 2.47
N SER A 110 13.82 105.33 1.62
CA SER A 110 14.18 106.71 1.99
C SER A 110 13.11 107.44 2.83
N LYS A 111 11.98 106.79 3.16
CA LYS A 111 10.84 107.35 3.90
C LYS A 111 10.30 108.67 3.33
N GLN A 112 10.35 108.84 2.00
CA GLN A 112 9.94 110.08 1.32
C GLN A 112 8.50 110.10 0.82
N ILE A 113 7.69 109.06 1.13
CA ILE A 113 6.34 108.90 0.56
C ILE A 113 5.30 108.66 1.65
N THR A 114 4.13 109.27 1.47
CA THR A 114 2.92 108.93 2.24
C THR A 114 2.20 107.72 1.63
N SER A 115 1.49 106.92 2.44
CA SER A 115 0.79 105.70 1.97
C SER A 115 -0.15 105.95 0.78
N ALA A 116 -0.69 107.17 0.61
CA ALA A 116 -1.56 107.52 -0.52
C ALA A 116 -0.78 107.70 -1.85
N GLU A 117 0.44 108.23 -1.80
CA GLU A 117 1.31 108.38 -2.98
C GLU A 117 1.88 107.03 -3.43
N ALA A 118 2.17 106.12 -2.49
CA ALA A 118 2.55 104.74 -2.81
C ALA A 118 1.43 104.02 -3.58
N ILE A 119 0.18 104.21 -3.16
CA ILE A 119 -1.00 103.63 -3.85
C ILE A 119 -1.14 104.22 -5.25
N SER A 120 -0.93 105.52 -5.44
CA SER A 120 -1.00 106.16 -6.77
C SER A 120 0.10 105.67 -7.74
N GLU A 121 1.31 105.42 -7.26
CA GLU A 121 2.38 104.82 -8.10
C GLU A 121 2.09 103.33 -8.37
N LEU A 122 1.50 102.60 -7.43
CA LEU A 122 1.02 101.23 -7.63
C LEU A 122 -0.12 101.14 -8.66
N GLU A 123 -0.99 102.14 -8.75
CA GLU A 123 -2.02 102.22 -9.78
C GLU A 123 -1.43 102.30 -11.20
N LYS A 124 -0.23 102.88 -11.37
CA LYS A 124 0.47 102.91 -12.68
C LYS A 124 0.96 101.53 -13.13
N PHE A 125 1.06 100.54 -12.24
CA PHE A 125 1.35 99.15 -12.62
C PHE A 125 0.16 98.42 -13.25
N ILE A 126 -1.07 98.87 -12.98
CA ILE A 126 -2.29 98.21 -13.46
C ILE A 126 -2.37 98.17 -14.99
N PRO A 127 -2.18 99.27 -15.74
CA PRO A 127 -2.20 99.21 -17.21
C PRO A 127 -1.02 98.41 -17.79
N LEU A 128 0.18 98.53 -17.20
CA LEU A 128 1.39 97.82 -17.66
C LEU A 128 1.30 96.30 -17.49
N THR A 129 0.61 95.83 -16.44
CA THR A 129 0.38 94.39 -16.20
C THR A 129 -0.77 93.83 -17.04
N GLN A 130 -1.71 94.67 -17.50
CA GLN A 130 -2.78 94.27 -18.43
C GLN A 130 -2.29 94.18 -19.89
N GLU A 131 -1.38 95.06 -20.33
CA GLU A 131 -0.76 94.95 -21.66
C GLU A 131 0.25 93.79 -21.77
N ALA A 132 0.91 93.42 -20.66
CA ALA A 132 1.95 92.40 -20.65
C ALA A 132 1.42 90.97 -20.46
N GLY A 133 0.60 90.44 -21.39
CA GLY A 133 0.46 89.00 -21.70
C GLY A 133 0.09 87.99 -20.57
N PHE A 134 -0.11 88.42 -19.32
CA PHE A 134 -0.26 87.55 -18.15
C PHE A 134 -1.57 86.76 -18.20
N SER A 135 -2.62 87.36 -18.77
CA SER A 135 -3.91 86.70 -19.02
C SER A 135 -3.76 85.51 -20.00
N GLN A 136 -2.97 85.66 -21.07
CA GLN A 136 -2.72 84.57 -22.01
C GLN A 136 -1.89 83.45 -21.38
N MET A 137 -0.91 83.77 -20.54
CA MET A 137 -0.12 82.77 -19.81
C MET A 137 -0.97 81.99 -18.80
N MET A 138 -1.88 82.67 -18.09
CA MET A 138 -2.83 82.06 -17.17
C MET A 138 -3.78 81.09 -17.91
N GLU A 139 -4.30 81.49 -19.08
CA GLU A 139 -5.18 80.63 -19.89
C GLU A 139 -4.46 79.36 -20.38
N VAL A 140 -3.18 79.47 -20.77
CA VAL A 140 -2.36 78.32 -21.16
C VAL A 140 -2.10 77.38 -19.98
N LEU A 141 -1.83 77.93 -18.78
CA LEU A 141 -1.64 77.13 -17.57
C LEU A 141 -2.93 76.41 -17.16
N VAL A 142 -4.08 77.07 -17.22
CA VAL A 142 -5.38 76.45 -16.93
C VAL A 142 -5.69 75.34 -17.94
N LYS A 143 -5.40 75.54 -19.23
CA LYS A 143 -5.53 74.47 -20.24
C LYS A 143 -4.60 73.29 -19.93
N LYS A 144 -3.34 73.53 -19.55
CA LYS A 144 -2.41 72.46 -19.14
C LYS A 144 -2.88 71.72 -17.89
N ILE A 145 -3.38 72.42 -16.87
CA ILE A 145 -3.91 71.81 -15.64
C ILE A 145 -5.16 70.99 -15.96
N SER A 146 -6.05 71.48 -16.83
CA SER A 146 -7.24 70.74 -17.26
C SER A 146 -6.86 69.47 -18.06
N ALA A 147 -5.87 69.56 -18.94
CA ALA A 147 -5.34 68.43 -19.67
C ALA A 147 -4.69 67.40 -18.73
N GLN A 148 -3.90 67.86 -17.76
CA GLN A 148 -3.28 67.00 -16.74
C GLN A 148 -4.33 66.34 -15.83
N ARG A 149 -5.40 67.05 -15.46
CA ARG A 149 -6.53 66.49 -14.72
C ARG A 149 -7.27 65.43 -15.53
N SER A 150 -7.50 65.68 -16.82
CA SER A 150 -8.13 64.70 -17.72
C SER A 150 -7.26 63.46 -17.94
N LEU A 151 -5.93 63.64 -18.04
CA LEU A 151 -4.95 62.56 -18.11
C LEU A 151 -4.95 61.73 -16.82
N SER A 152 -4.96 62.38 -15.65
CA SER A 152 -5.01 61.70 -14.36
C SER A 152 -6.30 60.89 -14.20
N GLN A 153 -7.45 61.43 -14.63
CA GLN A 153 -8.71 60.68 -14.67
C GLN A 153 -8.65 59.48 -15.63
N ALA A 154 -8.05 59.64 -16.81
CA ALA A 154 -7.86 58.55 -17.76
C ALA A 154 -6.95 57.45 -17.20
N ILE A 155 -5.86 57.83 -16.53
CA ILE A 155 -4.94 56.89 -15.86
C ILE A 155 -5.65 56.15 -14.73
N ASN A 156 -6.41 56.85 -13.87
CA ASN A 156 -7.18 56.21 -12.81
C ASN A 156 -8.20 55.22 -13.37
N LYS A 157 -8.88 55.57 -14.47
CA LYS A 157 -9.82 54.67 -15.14
C LYS A 157 -9.12 53.45 -15.75
N ASP A 158 -7.91 53.60 -16.27
CA ASP A 158 -7.12 52.46 -16.78
C ASP A 158 -6.60 51.57 -15.64
N ILE A 159 -6.18 52.16 -14.52
CA ILE A 159 -5.80 51.43 -13.30
C ILE A 159 -6.99 50.64 -12.77
N GLU A 160 -8.18 51.24 -12.69
CA GLU A 160 -9.39 50.57 -12.22
C GLU A 160 -9.77 49.40 -13.13
N ARG A 161 -9.72 49.58 -14.46
CA ARG A 161 -9.92 48.49 -15.44
C ARG A 161 -8.89 47.37 -15.29
N LYS A 162 -7.61 47.71 -15.14
CA LYS A 162 -6.54 46.72 -14.94
C LYS A 162 -6.69 45.99 -13.62
N ASN A 163 -7.13 46.66 -12.56
CA ASN A 163 -7.39 46.06 -11.26
C ASN A 163 -8.59 45.10 -11.33
N GLN A 164 -9.69 45.51 -11.98
CA GLN A 164 -10.83 44.62 -12.26
C GLN A 164 -10.40 43.39 -13.07
N LEU A 165 -9.55 43.56 -14.09
CA LEU A 165 -9.02 42.45 -14.88
C LEU A 165 -8.07 41.55 -14.07
N LEU A 166 -7.28 42.12 -13.16
CA LEU A 166 -6.40 41.37 -12.26
C LEU A 166 -7.23 40.57 -11.24
N GLN A 167 -8.28 41.16 -10.67
CA GLN A 167 -9.24 40.46 -9.81
C GLN A 167 -9.94 39.33 -10.57
N ALA A 168 -10.41 39.57 -11.79
CA ALA A 168 -11.00 38.53 -12.63
C ALA A 168 -10.01 37.38 -12.89
N LYS A 169 -8.75 37.70 -13.22
CA LYS A 169 -7.69 36.69 -13.39
C LYS A 169 -7.37 35.95 -12.09
N MET A 170 -7.37 36.64 -10.96
CA MET A 170 -7.14 36.03 -9.64
C MET A 170 -8.27 35.07 -9.28
N ASN A 171 -9.52 35.43 -9.57
CA ASN A 171 -10.68 34.56 -9.39
C ASN A 171 -10.61 33.32 -10.28
N VAL A 172 -10.29 33.49 -11.57
CA VAL A 172 -10.09 32.35 -12.48
C VAL A 172 -8.93 31.46 -12.02
N ASN A 173 -7.84 32.04 -11.53
CA ASN A 173 -6.72 31.28 -10.99
C ASN A 173 -7.09 30.53 -9.70
N SER A 174 -7.89 31.16 -8.82
CA SER A 174 -8.45 30.50 -7.64
C SER A 174 -9.34 29.33 -8.01
N GLU A 175 -10.24 29.51 -8.98
CA GLU A 175 -11.12 28.45 -9.48
C GLU A 175 -10.31 27.32 -10.15
N LEU A 176 -9.26 27.66 -10.90
CA LEU A 176 -8.36 26.68 -11.51
C LEU A 176 -7.57 25.92 -10.44
N ASN A 177 -7.10 26.60 -9.40
CA ASN A 177 -6.40 25.99 -8.29
C ASN A 177 -7.33 25.05 -7.50
N GLU A 178 -8.59 25.45 -7.30
CA GLU A 178 -9.60 24.59 -6.68
C GLU A 178 -9.89 23.36 -7.54
N LYS A 179 -10.05 23.52 -8.87
CA LYS A 179 -10.17 22.40 -9.82
C LYS A 179 -8.94 21.49 -9.79
N PHE A 180 -7.74 22.06 -9.67
CA PHE A 180 -6.50 21.29 -9.55
C PHE A 180 -6.44 20.52 -8.23
N SER A 181 -6.85 21.12 -7.11
CA SER A 181 -6.96 20.43 -5.83
C SER A 181 -7.98 19.30 -5.87
N ARG A 182 -9.13 19.49 -6.54
CA ARG A 182 -10.12 18.42 -6.74
C ARG A 182 -9.57 17.29 -7.61
N MET A 183 -8.96 17.60 -8.75
CA MET A 183 -8.32 16.58 -9.60
C MET A 183 -7.19 15.83 -8.87
N LYS A 184 -6.44 16.53 -8.02
CA LYS A 184 -5.42 15.89 -7.18
C LYS A 184 -6.05 14.93 -6.17
N ALA A 185 -7.13 15.32 -5.51
CA ALA A 185 -7.84 14.46 -4.58
C ALA A 185 -8.47 13.24 -5.30
N GLU A 186 -9.02 13.42 -6.50
CA GLU A 186 -9.51 12.33 -7.35
C GLU A 186 -8.38 11.37 -7.78
N LEU A 187 -7.19 11.91 -8.11
CA LEU A 187 -6.01 11.12 -8.44
C LEU A 187 -5.46 10.35 -7.22
N ASP A 188 -5.47 10.97 -6.04
CA ASP A 188 -5.06 10.31 -4.80
C ASP A 188 -6.06 9.17 -4.44
N ALA A 189 -7.35 9.34 -4.73
CA ALA A 189 -8.36 8.28 -4.60
C ALA A 189 -8.22 7.16 -5.66
N GLU A 190 -7.64 7.44 -6.82
CA GLU A 190 -7.31 6.40 -7.82
C GLU A 190 -6.33 5.36 -7.25
N HIS A 191 -5.49 5.73 -6.28
CA HIS A 191 -4.61 4.79 -5.59
C HIS A 191 -5.37 3.73 -4.79
N GLU A 192 -6.45 4.12 -4.09
CA GLU A 192 -7.31 3.19 -3.36
C GLU A 192 -8.04 2.24 -4.32
N ILE A 193 -8.45 2.76 -5.49
CA ILE A 193 -9.04 1.93 -6.55
C ILE A 193 -8.01 0.96 -7.12
N ASP A 194 -6.77 1.41 -7.37
CA ASP A 194 -5.67 0.56 -7.84
C ASP A 194 -5.31 -0.53 -6.80
N GLU A 195 -5.36 -0.22 -5.50
CA GLU A 195 -5.17 -1.18 -4.41
C GLU A 195 -6.28 -2.24 -4.41
N SER A 196 -7.55 -1.82 -4.43
CA SER A 196 -8.70 -2.74 -4.53
C SER A 196 -8.69 -3.58 -5.81
N LEU A 197 -8.21 -3.00 -6.93
CA LEU A 197 -8.05 -3.71 -8.20
C LEU A 197 -6.92 -4.73 -8.12
N SER A 198 -5.86 -4.45 -7.35
CA SER A 198 -4.79 -5.41 -7.11
C SER A 198 -5.26 -6.59 -6.26
N GLU A 199 -6.08 -6.34 -5.24
CA GLU A 199 -6.71 -7.38 -4.42
C GLU A 199 -7.64 -8.25 -5.28
N MET A 200 -8.53 -7.63 -6.07
CA MET A 200 -9.39 -8.36 -7.01
C MET A 200 -8.59 -9.19 -8.02
N ARG A 201 -7.44 -8.69 -8.51
CA ARG A 201 -6.56 -9.47 -9.41
C ARG A 201 -5.95 -10.69 -8.73
N ILE A 202 -5.60 -10.57 -7.45
CA ILE A 202 -5.08 -11.70 -6.66
C ILE A 202 -6.19 -12.73 -6.44
N GLU A 203 -7.38 -12.29 -6.03
CA GLU A 203 -8.55 -13.17 -5.86
C GLU A 203 -8.92 -13.88 -7.17
N LEU A 204 -8.88 -13.17 -8.29
CA LEU A 204 -9.18 -13.73 -9.59
C LEU A 204 -8.09 -14.72 -10.07
N ALA A 205 -6.82 -14.45 -9.75
CA ALA A 205 -5.74 -15.40 -10.01
C ALA A 205 -5.90 -16.69 -9.17
N GLN A 206 -6.34 -16.57 -7.91
CA GLN A 206 -6.64 -17.71 -7.05
C GLN A 206 -7.85 -18.51 -7.56
N ALA A 207 -8.90 -17.83 -8.04
CA ALA A 207 -10.05 -18.47 -8.66
C ALA A 207 -9.66 -19.26 -9.92
N TYR A 208 -8.79 -18.71 -10.78
CA TYR A 208 -8.25 -19.44 -11.94
C TYR A 208 -7.41 -20.66 -11.55
N GLN A 209 -6.59 -20.54 -10.49
CA GLN A 209 -5.83 -21.68 -9.98
C GLN A 209 -6.76 -22.78 -9.49
N LEU A 210 -7.82 -22.42 -8.77
CA LEU A 210 -8.84 -23.36 -8.29
C LEU A 210 -9.59 -24.02 -9.45
N GLU A 211 -10.02 -23.23 -10.45
CA GLU A 211 -10.71 -23.73 -11.64
C GLU A 211 -9.84 -24.72 -12.43
N ASN A 212 -8.57 -24.39 -12.65
CA ASN A 212 -7.64 -25.29 -13.32
C ASN A 212 -7.38 -26.56 -12.52
N THR A 213 -7.28 -26.45 -11.18
CA THR A 213 -7.15 -27.62 -10.29
C THR A 213 -8.38 -28.51 -10.35
N ILE A 214 -9.57 -27.92 -10.47
CA ILE A 214 -10.82 -28.67 -10.62
C ILE A 214 -10.90 -29.32 -12.00
N LYS A 215 -10.48 -28.63 -13.08
CA LYS A 215 -10.39 -29.20 -14.43
C LYS A 215 -9.44 -30.40 -14.50
N THR A 216 -8.25 -30.31 -13.91
CA THR A 216 -7.28 -31.41 -13.90
C THR A 216 -7.75 -32.59 -13.07
N LYS A 217 -8.39 -32.32 -11.92
CA LYS A 217 -9.02 -33.40 -11.13
C LYS A 217 -10.19 -34.03 -11.86
N LEU A 218 -11.00 -33.26 -12.59
CA LEU A 218 -12.09 -33.79 -13.41
C LEU A 218 -11.57 -34.71 -14.54
N THR A 219 -10.50 -34.32 -15.24
CA THR A 219 -9.88 -35.15 -16.28
C THR A 219 -9.29 -36.44 -15.70
N ALA A 220 -8.58 -36.35 -14.56
CA ALA A 220 -8.04 -37.52 -13.87
C ALA A 220 -9.14 -38.49 -13.39
N ILE A 221 -10.27 -37.94 -12.90
CA ILE A 221 -11.43 -38.72 -12.47
C ILE A 221 -12.14 -39.41 -13.66
N LYS A 222 -12.15 -38.77 -14.85
CA LYS A 222 -12.72 -39.35 -16.07
C LYS A 222 -11.85 -40.46 -16.69
N GLU A 223 -10.54 -40.41 -16.48
CA GLU A 223 -9.58 -41.39 -17.00
C GLU A 223 -9.38 -42.60 -16.07
N ALA A 224 -9.85 -42.53 -14.83
CA ALA A 224 -9.75 -43.61 -13.86
C ALA A 224 -10.71 -44.78 -14.18
N PRO A 225 -10.24 -46.05 -14.17
CA PRO A 225 -11.08 -47.20 -14.38
C PRO A 225 -11.82 -47.56 -13.07
N GLU A 226 -13.11 -47.22 -13.04
CA GLU A 226 -14.12 -47.61 -12.04
C GLU A 226 -14.14 -46.87 -10.68
N GLU A 227 -15.38 -46.55 -10.24
CA GLU A 227 -15.79 -46.02 -8.92
C GLU A 227 -15.59 -44.53 -8.58
N VAL A 228 -15.94 -43.60 -9.47
CA VAL A 228 -16.28 -42.23 -9.01
C VAL A 228 -17.75 -41.93 -9.30
N SER A 229 -18.47 -41.48 -8.26
CA SER A 229 -19.90 -41.12 -8.34
C SER A 229 -20.14 -40.16 -9.51
N GLU A 230 -20.97 -40.58 -10.47
CA GLU A 230 -21.38 -39.76 -11.63
C GLU A 230 -21.96 -38.41 -11.17
N GLU A 231 -22.63 -38.36 -10.02
CA GLU A 231 -23.17 -37.12 -9.43
C GLU A 231 -22.08 -36.12 -9.04
N TYR A 232 -20.92 -36.59 -8.57
CA TYR A 232 -19.78 -35.73 -8.21
C TYR A 232 -19.08 -35.18 -9.45
N GLN A 233 -18.93 -36.00 -10.50
CA GLN A 233 -18.40 -35.55 -11.79
C GLN A 233 -19.31 -34.48 -12.42
N LEU A 234 -20.63 -34.72 -12.40
CA LEU A 234 -21.63 -33.80 -12.93
C LEU A 234 -21.65 -32.51 -12.12
N ALA A 235 -21.52 -32.56 -10.79
CA ALA A 235 -21.43 -31.36 -9.94
C ALA A 235 -20.18 -30.51 -10.23
N LEU A 236 -19.02 -31.14 -10.47
CA LEU A 236 -17.78 -30.44 -10.82
C LEU A 236 -17.84 -29.85 -12.24
N GLU A 237 -18.45 -30.53 -13.20
CA GLU A 237 -18.73 -29.98 -14.54
C GLU A 237 -19.71 -28.81 -14.48
N LEU A 238 -20.76 -28.91 -13.67
CA LEU A 238 -21.75 -27.85 -13.51
C LEU A 238 -21.12 -26.63 -12.83
N PHE A 239 -20.26 -26.85 -11.82
CA PHE A 239 -19.48 -25.78 -11.17
C PHE A 239 -18.53 -25.08 -12.15
N LEU A 240 -17.76 -25.84 -12.94
CA LEU A 240 -16.86 -25.29 -13.96
C LEU A 240 -17.61 -24.53 -15.05
N ASN A 241 -18.76 -25.04 -15.50
CA ASN A 241 -19.58 -24.38 -16.51
C ASN A 241 -20.36 -23.18 -15.95
N SER A 242 -20.55 -23.12 -14.62
CA SER A 242 -21.16 -21.97 -13.92
C SER A 242 -20.16 -20.93 -13.44
N SER A 243 -18.85 -21.21 -13.54
CA SER A 243 -17.81 -20.29 -13.10
C SER A 243 -17.74 -19.11 -14.07
N GLU A 244 -18.34 -17.98 -13.67
CA GLU A 244 -18.45 -16.70 -14.39
C GLU A 244 -17.10 -15.99 -14.64
N LEU A 245 -15.97 -16.70 -14.52
CA LEU A 245 -14.63 -16.12 -14.55
C LEU A 245 -14.26 -15.60 -15.96
N ASP A 246 -14.64 -16.35 -17.00
CA ASP A 246 -14.52 -15.89 -18.40
C ASP A 246 -15.52 -14.76 -18.71
N ASP A 247 -16.70 -14.75 -18.09
CA ASP A 247 -17.68 -13.66 -18.20
C ASP A 247 -17.21 -12.35 -17.53
N PHE A 248 -16.24 -12.39 -16.61
CA PHE A 248 -15.67 -11.21 -15.96
C PHE A 248 -14.42 -10.67 -16.69
N ILE A 249 -13.54 -11.56 -17.19
CA ILE A 249 -12.26 -11.15 -17.79
C ILE A 249 -12.40 -10.66 -19.22
N VAL A 250 -13.28 -11.29 -20.00
CA VAL A 250 -13.50 -10.91 -21.41
C VAL A 250 -14.03 -9.48 -21.52
N PRO A 251 -14.98 -9.00 -20.71
CA PRO A 251 -15.40 -7.60 -20.71
C PRO A 251 -14.27 -6.63 -20.34
N ILE A 252 -13.42 -6.96 -19.36
CA ILE A 252 -12.32 -6.09 -18.94
C ILE A 252 -11.26 -5.98 -20.03
N GLN A 253 -10.88 -7.10 -20.66
CA GLN A 253 -9.98 -7.06 -21.81
C GLN A 253 -10.58 -6.25 -22.97
N ASN A 254 -11.86 -6.49 -23.30
CA ASN A 254 -12.54 -5.77 -24.37
C ASN A 254 -12.66 -4.26 -24.06
N GLU A 255 -12.84 -3.87 -22.79
CA GLU A 255 -12.89 -2.46 -22.38
C GLU A 255 -11.51 -1.79 -22.48
N PHE A 256 -10.44 -2.47 -22.06
CA PHE A 256 -9.07 -1.96 -22.21
C PHE A 256 -8.66 -1.85 -23.68
N ASP A 257 -8.96 -2.86 -24.49
CA ASP A 257 -8.71 -2.83 -25.93
C ASP A 257 -9.52 -1.71 -26.60
N GLY A 258 -10.78 -1.50 -26.18
CA GLY A 258 -11.62 -0.40 -26.63
C GLY A 258 -11.06 0.97 -26.26
N LYS A 259 -10.61 1.17 -25.02
CA LYS A 259 -9.98 2.43 -24.55
C LYS A 259 -8.65 2.71 -25.26
N ILE A 260 -7.86 1.69 -25.56
CA ILE A 260 -6.62 1.82 -26.33
C ILE A 260 -6.93 2.26 -27.77
N GLU A 261 -7.92 1.64 -28.41
CA GLU A 261 -8.31 2.00 -29.78
C GLU A 261 -8.92 3.42 -29.86
N GLU A 262 -9.72 3.82 -28.86
CA GLU A 262 -10.23 5.18 -28.74
C GLU A 262 -9.10 6.21 -28.56
N LEU A 263 -8.16 5.97 -27.64
CA LEU A 263 -7.02 6.86 -27.42
C LEU A 263 -6.14 6.98 -28.66
N LYS A 264 -5.95 5.87 -29.39
CA LYS A 264 -5.24 5.84 -30.66
C LYS A 264 -5.96 6.66 -31.72
N SER A 265 -7.28 6.51 -31.85
CA SER A 265 -8.10 7.31 -32.78
C SER A 265 -8.07 8.81 -32.45
N ILE A 266 -8.08 9.18 -31.17
CA ILE A 266 -7.97 10.57 -30.71
C ILE A 266 -6.56 11.12 -31.01
N ALA A 267 -5.51 10.33 -30.78
CA ALA A 267 -4.15 10.71 -31.10
C ALA A 267 -3.95 10.90 -32.62
N GLU A 268 -4.52 10.02 -33.45
CA GLU A 268 -4.51 10.14 -34.91
C GLU A 268 -5.30 11.36 -35.39
N TYR A 269 -6.48 11.62 -34.82
CA TYR A 269 -7.30 12.80 -35.13
C TYR A 269 -6.58 14.10 -34.75
N GLN A 270 -5.97 14.16 -33.57
CA GLN A 270 -5.19 15.32 -33.13
C GLN A 270 -3.94 15.52 -33.98
N ALA A 271 -3.21 14.45 -34.34
CA ALA A 271 -2.07 14.51 -35.25
C ALA A 271 -2.47 15.02 -36.64
N LYS A 272 -3.64 14.60 -37.14
CA LYS A 272 -4.20 15.11 -38.40
C LYS A 272 -4.55 16.60 -38.29
N THR A 273 -5.21 17.01 -37.21
CA THR A 273 -5.59 18.42 -36.97
C THR A 273 -4.35 19.32 -36.88
N ILE A 274 -3.28 18.86 -36.22
CA ILE A 274 -2.00 19.58 -36.16
C ILE A 274 -1.36 19.68 -37.55
N ARG A 275 -1.40 18.60 -38.34
CA ARG A 275 -0.90 18.61 -39.72
C ARG A 275 -1.66 19.60 -40.60
N ASP A 276 -2.98 19.64 -40.46
CA ASP A 276 -3.86 20.55 -41.21
C ASP A 276 -3.66 22.02 -40.77
N LEU A 277 -3.50 22.28 -39.47
CA LEU A 277 -3.13 23.60 -38.95
C LEU A 277 -1.76 24.07 -39.46
N LYS A 278 -0.78 23.16 -39.51
CA LYS A 278 0.57 23.44 -40.02
C LYS A 278 0.58 23.71 -41.53
N ALA A 279 -0.29 23.04 -42.28
CA ALA A 279 -0.48 23.31 -43.71
C ALA A 279 -1.14 24.67 -43.95
N LEU A 280 -2.19 25.01 -43.19
CA LEU A 280 -2.82 26.32 -43.23
C LEU A 280 -1.85 27.46 -42.86
N LEU A 281 -0.96 27.22 -41.90
CA LEU A 281 0.07 28.18 -41.48
C LEU A 281 1.08 28.47 -42.60
N LYS A 282 1.49 27.43 -43.32
CA LYS A 282 2.37 27.54 -44.49
C LYS A 282 1.73 28.34 -45.63
N ASP A 283 0.41 28.21 -45.81
CA ASP A 283 -0.35 28.97 -46.81
C ASP A 283 -0.61 30.43 -46.36
N SER A 284 -0.75 30.70 -45.06
CA SER A 284 -0.97 32.06 -44.53
C SER A 284 0.31 32.88 -44.33
N ALA A 285 1.47 32.24 -44.16
CA ALA A 285 2.77 32.91 -44.02
C ALA A 285 3.15 33.81 -45.23
N GLY A 286 2.50 33.63 -46.39
CA GLY A 286 2.65 34.51 -47.55
C GLY A 286 1.98 35.89 -47.43
N LYS A 287 1.16 36.14 -46.39
CA LYS A 287 0.38 37.39 -46.24
C LYS A 287 0.52 37.99 -44.84
N GLY A 288 1.67 38.60 -44.55
CA GLY A 288 1.89 39.55 -43.45
C GLY A 288 1.65 39.01 -42.04
N ALA A 289 2.62 38.25 -41.51
CA ALA A 289 2.44 37.42 -40.32
C ALA A 289 3.60 37.53 -39.31
N ASP A 290 3.72 38.63 -38.57
CA ASP A 290 4.73 38.73 -37.48
C ASP A 290 4.11 38.69 -36.06
N LYS A 291 2.81 39.05 -35.93
CA LYS A 291 2.11 39.02 -34.64
C LYS A 291 1.21 37.80 -34.44
N PHE A 292 0.64 37.27 -35.52
CA PHE A 292 -0.17 36.05 -35.45
C PHE A 292 0.70 34.78 -35.41
N ASP A 293 1.93 34.82 -35.93
CA ASP A 293 2.84 33.67 -35.94
C ASP A 293 3.17 33.19 -34.52
N VAL A 294 3.50 34.11 -33.61
CA VAL A 294 3.91 33.77 -32.23
C VAL A 294 2.77 33.18 -31.40
N GLU A 295 1.54 33.71 -31.51
CA GLU A 295 0.41 33.25 -30.70
C GLU A 295 -0.12 31.89 -31.19
N TYR A 296 -0.08 31.64 -32.50
CA TYR A 296 -0.42 30.35 -33.08
C TYR A 296 0.69 29.30 -32.89
N ASP A 297 1.97 29.67 -32.95
CA ASP A 297 3.09 28.77 -32.63
C ASP A 297 3.04 28.29 -31.17
N ILE A 298 2.64 29.15 -30.24
CA ILE A 298 2.43 28.76 -28.84
C ILE A 298 1.29 27.75 -28.70
N VAL A 299 0.20 27.90 -29.47
CA VAL A 299 -0.93 26.94 -29.48
C VAL A 299 -0.51 25.62 -30.09
N VAL A 300 0.24 25.63 -31.20
CA VAL A 300 0.79 24.42 -31.84
C VAL A 300 1.76 23.72 -30.90
N ALA A 301 2.68 24.44 -30.26
CA ALA A 301 3.62 23.86 -29.29
C ALA A 301 2.89 23.27 -28.06
N ARG A 302 1.79 23.88 -27.61
CA ARG A 302 0.95 23.36 -26.52
C ARG A 302 0.21 22.09 -26.93
N LEU A 303 -0.27 22.01 -28.17
CA LEU A 303 -0.90 20.81 -28.73
C LEU A 303 0.12 19.69 -28.96
N GLU A 304 1.32 20.01 -29.46
CA GLU A 304 2.43 19.05 -29.61
C GLU A 304 2.87 18.50 -28.25
N LYS A 305 2.95 19.36 -27.21
CA LYS A 305 3.21 18.93 -25.84
C LYS A 305 2.12 17.99 -25.32
N SER A 306 0.84 18.37 -25.47
CA SER A 306 -0.28 17.51 -25.06
C SER A 306 -0.29 16.16 -25.78
N LEU A 307 0.10 16.13 -27.06
CA LEU A 307 0.22 14.89 -27.83
C LEU A 307 1.40 14.03 -27.37
N SER A 308 2.52 14.65 -27.00
CA SER A 308 3.65 13.96 -26.37
C SER A 308 3.26 13.35 -25.03
N ASP A 309 2.55 14.10 -24.19
CA ASP A 309 2.08 13.62 -22.88
C ASP A 309 1.11 12.44 -23.03
N LYS A 310 0.16 12.52 -23.97
CA LYS A 310 -0.75 11.40 -24.30
C LYS A 310 -0.02 10.20 -24.88
N LYS A 311 1.00 10.41 -25.72
CA LYS A 311 1.85 9.32 -26.25
C LYS A 311 2.65 8.64 -25.14
N HIS A 312 3.12 9.39 -24.14
CA HIS A 312 3.77 8.81 -22.96
C HIS A 312 2.79 7.98 -22.13
N ILE A 313 1.54 8.44 -21.97
CA ILE A 313 0.49 7.67 -21.29
C ILE A 313 0.17 6.38 -22.08
N LEU A 314 0.01 6.47 -23.40
CA LEU A 314 -0.20 5.31 -24.28
C LEU A 314 0.95 4.30 -24.14
N SER A 315 2.19 4.75 -24.25
CA SER A 315 3.37 3.88 -24.11
C SER A 315 3.47 3.25 -22.71
N ARG A 316 3.02 3.95 -21.66
CA ARG A 316 2.94 3.40 -20.31
C ARG A 316 1.85 2.36 -20.16
N LEU A 317 0.70 2.53 -20.84
CA LEU A 317 -0.38 1.56 -20.86
C LEU A 317 -0.01 0.31 -21.69
N GLU A 318 0.66 0.49 -22.83
CA GLU A 318 1.23 -0.61 -23.63
C GLU A 318 2.27 -1.39 -22.82
N LEU A 319 3.19 -0.71 -22.13
CA LEU A 319 4.15 -1.35 -21.21
C LEU A 319 3.46 -2.10 -20.08
N LYS A 320 2.38 -1.55 -19.50
CA LYS A 320 1.58 -2.24 -18.48
C LYS A 320 0.90 -3.48 -19.06
N LEU A 321 0.35 -3.41 -20.27
CA LEU A 321 -0.27 -4.55 -20.95
C LEU A 321 0.76 -5.65 -21.26
N ASP A 322 1.91 -5.28 -21.81
CA ASP A 322 3.03 -6.21 -22.06
C ASP A 322 3.54 -6.83 -20.76
N SER A 323 3.64 -6.04 -19.68
CA SER A 323 4.01 -6.57 -18.36
C SER A 323 2.98 -7.56 -17.83
N LEU A 324 1.69 -7.30 -18.04
CA LEU A 324 0.60 -8.21 -17.67
C LEU A 324 0.65 -9.50 -18.49
N GLN A 325 0.94 -9.41 -19.78
CA GLN A 325 1.12 -10.58 -20.65
C GLN A 325 2.37 -11.38 -20.25
N MET A 326 3.46 -10.71 -19.91
CA MET A 326 4.69 -11.33 -19.40
C MET A 326 4.45 -12.04 -18.06
N VAL A 327 3.74 -11.38 -17.13
CA VAL A 327 3.34 -11.96 -15.84
C VAL A 327 2.42 -13.14 -16.05
N LYS A 328 1.44 -13.07 -16.96
CA LYS A 328 0.58 -14.20 -17.33
C LYS A 328 1.41 -15.37 -17.88
N TYR A 329 2.37 -15.10 -18.76
CA TYR A 329 3.26 -16.11 -19.32
C TYR A 329 4.15 -16.75 -18.25
N GLN A 330 4.75 -15.95 -17.37
CA GLN A 330 5.58 -16.41 -16.25
C GLN A 330 4.75 -17.23 -15.26
N LEU A 331 3.58 -16.77 -14.84
CA LEU A 331 2.65 -17.52 -13.99
C LEU A 331 2.23 -18.85 -14.62
N THR A 332 1.98 -18.87 -15.93
CA THR A 332 1.66 -20.11 -16.64
C THR A 332 2.85 -21.07 -16.64
N ASN A 333 4.07 -20.55 -16.76
CA ASN A 333 5.28 -21.36 -16.76
C ASN A 333 5.64 -21.86 -15.35
N ASP A 334 5.46 -21.02 -14.34
CA ASP A 334 5.64 -21.34 -12.93
C ASP A 334 4.60 -22.36 -12.46
N ALA A 335 3.35 -22.22 -12.91
CA ALA A 335 2.33 -23.25 -12.68
C ALA A 335 2.75 -24.60 -13.29
N LYS A 336 3.27 -24.61 -14.52
CA LYS A 336 3.78 -25.83 -15.16
C LYS A 336 5.00 -26.42 -14.46
N THR A 337 5.95 -25.60 -13.99
CA THR A 337 7.14 -26.10 -13.28
C THR A 337 6.76 -26.63 -11.91
N GLN A 338 5.84 -25.97 -11.21
CA GLN A 338 5.31 -26.41 -9.93
C GLN A 338 4.49 -27.71 -10.09
N GLU A 339 3.69 -27.83 -11.15
CA GLU A 339 2.99 -29.07 -11.51
C GLU A 339 3.98 -30.20 -11.83
N ARG A 340 5.06 -29.91 -12.55
CA ARG A 340 6.13 -30.89 -12.81
C ARG A 340 6.79 -31.37 -11.51
N LEU A 341 7.11 -30.46 -10.60
CA LEU A 341 7.71 -30.77 -9.30
C LEU A 341 6.74 -31.56 -8.42
N VAL A 342 5.46 -31.21 -8.40
CA VAL A 342 4.42 -31.95 -7.67
C VAL A 342 4.27 -33.36 -8.24
N ASN A 343 4.29 -33.52 -9.56
CA ASN A 343 4.22 -34.83 -10.20
C ASN A 343 5.48 -35.67 -9.93
N GLU A 344 6.68 -35.07 -9.96
CA GLU A 344 7.93 -35.74 -9.56
C GLU A 344 7.88 -36.19 -8.08
N ARG A 345 7.38 -35.33 -7.17
CA ARG A 345 7.22 -35.66 -5.74
C ARG A 345 6.14 -36.69 -5.48
N ASN A 346 5.02 -36.64 -6.21
CA ASN A 346 3.96 -37.64 -6.11
C ASN A 346 4.48 -39.00 -6.59
N TYR A 347 5.26 -39.04 -7.67
CA TYR A 347 5.92 -40.26 -8.14
C TYR A 347 6.95 -40.80 -7.12
N GLU A 348 7.74 -39.92 -6.49
CA GLU A 348 8.63 -40.30 -5.38
C GLU A 348 7.84 -40.89 -4.19
N LEU A 349 6.72 -40.27 -3.82
CA LEU A 349 5.84 -40.77 -2.74
C LEU A 349 5.16 -42.10 -3.10
N GLU A 350 4.76 -42.29 -4.35
CA GLU A 350 4.20 -43.56 -4.84
C GLU A 350 5.25 -44.68 -4.80
N LEU A 351 6.48 -44.38 -5.19
CA LEU A 351 7.62 -45.29 -5.12
C LEU A 351 7.99 -45.64 -3.66
N LEU A 352 7.91 -44.67 -2.76
CA LEU A 352 8.10 -44.86 -1.32
C LEU A 352 6.96 -45.67 -0.67
N SER A 353 5.73 -45.58 -1.20
CA SER A 353 4.59 -46.38 -0.73
C SER A 353 4.68 -47.85 -1.15
N GLN A 354 5.31 -48.14 -2.29
CA GLN A 354 5.51 -49.51 -2.80
C GLN A 354 6.67 -50.24 -2.11
N ASN A 355 7.69 -49.51 -1.66
CA ASN A 355 8.78 -50.07 -0.86
C ASN A 355 8.35 -50.13 0.61
N GLY A 356 7.60 -51.18 0.97
CA GLY A 356 7.03 -51.45 2.30
C GLY A 356 8.05 -51.65 3.43
N GLY A 357 8.76 -50.58 3.81
CA GLY A 357 9.56 -50.48 5.01
C GLY A 357 9.20 -49.20 5.75
N GLU A 358 8.10 -49.20 6.50
CA GLU A 358 7.59 -48.04 7.26
C GLU A 358 8.67 -47.40 8.16
N LEU A 359 9.62 -48.20 8.65
CA LEU A 359 10.73 -47.74 9.50
C LEU A 359 11.84 -47.00 8.72
N ALA A 360 12.23 -47.51 7.55
CA ALA A 360 13.20 -46.83 6.68
C ALA A 360 12.58 -45.60 6.00
N ASN A 361 11.26 -45.60 5.81
CA ASN A 361 10.50 -44.47 5.29
C ASN A 361 10.50 -43.29 6.28
N MET A 362 10.33 -43.52 7.59
CA MET A 362 10.24 -42.42 8.54
C MET A 362 11.57 -41.66 8.68
N GLN A 363 12.70 -42.36 8.75
CA GLN A 363 14.02 -41.72 8.86
C GLN A 363 14.47 -41.05 7.54
N ASN A 364 14.08 -41.61 6.39
CA ASN A 364 14.25 -40.95 5.09
C ASN A 364 13.37 -39.71 4.94
N ILE A 365 12.15 -39.72 5.48
CA ILE A 365 11.26 -38.55 5.49
C ILE A 365 11.86 -37.43 6.37
N PHE A 366 12.40 -37.76 7.56
CA PHE A 366 13.05 -36.76 8.41
C PHE A 366 14.28 -36.15 7.74
N SER A 367 15.17 -36.95 7.16
CA SER A 367 16.35 -36.43 6.43
C SER A 367 15.97 -35.59 5.21
N GLN A 368 14.96 -36.00 4.43
CA GLN A 368 14.45 -35.20 3.30
C GLN A 368 13.80 -33.88 3.76
N LYS A 369 13.11 -33.89 4.91
CA LYS A 369 12.55 -32.68 5.54
C LYS A 369 13.67 -31.74 6.01
N GLU A 370 14.75 -32.28 6.57
CA GLU A 370 15.92 -31.52 6.98
C GLU A 370 16.60 -30.83 5.78
N ASP A 371 16.78 -31.56 4.68
CA ASP A 371 17.34 -31.03 3.44
C ASP A 371 16.47 -29.93 2.82
N SER A 372 15.15 -30.13 2.82
CA SER A 372 14.20 -29.11 2.37
C SER A 372 14.28 -27.83 3.22
N LEU A 373 14.44 -27.98 4.53
CA LEU A 373 14.48 -26.88 5.49
C LEU A 373 15.83 -26.14 5.41
N ASN A 374 16.92 -26.84 5.16
CA ASN A 374 18.23 -26.26 4.84
C ASN A 374 18.23 -25.50 3.51
N ASN A 375 17.51 -25.98 2.49
CA ASN A 375 17.35 -25.26 1.24
C ASN A 375 16.50 -23.99 1.41
N MET A 376 15.42 -24.05 2.20
CA MET A 376 14.61 -22.86 2.52
C MET A 376 15.42 -21.80 3.27
N THR A 377 16.31 -22.22 4.18
CA THR A 377 17.25 -21.33 4.88
C THR A 377 18.23 -20.66 3.89
N LYS A 378 18.77 -21.41 2.93
CA LYS A 378 19.64 -20.85 1.88
C LYS A 378 18.93 -19.86 0.97
N HIS A 379 17.65 -20.09 0.67
CA HIS A 379 16.84 -19.16 -0.13
C HIS A 379 16.54 -17.86 0.62
N LEU A 380 16.35 -17.95 1.94
CA LEU A 380 16.24 -16.79 2.83
C LEU A 380 17.50 -15.92 2.81
N ASP A 381 18.68 -16.54 2.91
CA ASP A 381 19.97 -15.83 2.90
C ASP A 381 20.30 -15.17 1.54
N ALA A 382 19.68 -15.62 0.45
CA ALA A 382 19.92 -15.14 -0.90
C ALA A 382 18.97 -14.01 -1.36
N ALA A 383 17.92 -13.69 -0.59
CA ALA A 383 16.94 -12.67 -0.97
C ALA A 383 17.49 -11.23 -0.81
N PRO A 384 17.23 -10.32 -1.77
CA PRO A 384 17.73 -8.94 -1.70
C PRO A 384 17.08 -8.16 -0.55
N LEU A 385 17.91 -7.41 0.18
CA LEU A 385 17.57 -6.65 1.39
C LEU A 385 16.84 -5.35 1.05
N THR A 386 15.52 -5.43 0.84
CA THR A 386 14.59 -4.30 1.01
C THR A 386 13.92 -4.40 2.39
N GLY A 387 13.47 -3.28 2.97
CA GLY A 387 12.91 -3.26 4.34
C GLY A 387 11.70 -4.20 4.55
N GLU A 388 10.86 -4.34 3.52
CA GLU A 388 9.72 -5.28 3.50
C GLU A 388 10.17 -6.74 3.35
N SER A 389 11.18 -6.99 2.51
CA SER A 389 11.83 -8.30 2.36
C SER A 389 12.44 -8.77 3.70
N GLN A 390 12.99 -7.85 4.50
CA GLN A 390 13.57 -8.18 5.80
C GLN A 390 12.52 -8.53 6.86
N ALA A 391 11.35 -7.87 6.86
CA ALA A 391 10.25 -8.24 7.75
C ALA A 391 9.72 -9.65 7.42
N TYR A 392 9.54 -9.94 6.13
CA TYR A 392 9.15 -11.28 5.66
C TYR A 392 10.23 -12.34 5.96
N ALA A 393 11.51 -11.99 5.79
CA ALA A 393 12.62 -12.89 6.11
C ALA A 393 12.67 -13.23 7.61
N ASN A 394 12.40 -12.27 8.49
CA ASN A 394 12.33 -12.50 9.92
C ASN A 394 11.14 -13.40 10.28
N GLU A 395 9.94 -13.12 9.75
CA GLU A 395 8.76 -13.96 10.00
C GLU A 395 8.97 -15.41 9.49
N LEU A 396 9.59 -15.56 8.32
CA LEU A 396 9.90 -16.87 7.77
C LEU A 396 11.01 -17.57 8.56
N THR A 397 12.00 -16.84 9.08
CA THR A 397 13.03 -17.38 10.00
C THR A 397 12.41 -17.91 11.29
N ASP A 398 11.48 -17.15 11.88
CA ASP A 398 10.75 -17.57 13.08
C ASP A 398 9.96 -18.86 12.80
N LYS A 399 9.24 -18.93 11.67
CA LYS A 399 8.53 -20.15 11.24
C LYS A 399 9.46 -21.33 11.02
N VAL A 400 10.58 -21.13 10.33
CA VAL A 400 11.61 -22.15 10.07
C VAL A 400 12.20 -22.66 11.39
N SER A 401 12.44 -21.78 12.36
CA SER A 401 12.94 -22.17 13.69
C SER A 401 11.93 -22.97 14.50
N ALA A 402 10.65 -22.58 14.45
CA ALA A 402 9.56 -23.32 15.08
C ALA A 402 9.39 -24.72 14.47
N PHE A 403 9.50 -24.84 13.15
CA PHE A 403 9.48 -26.15 12.48
C PHE A 403 10.67 -27.03 12.85
N LYS A 404 11.88 -26.48 12.99
CA LYS A 404 13.04 -27.25 13.49
C LYS A 404 12.79 -27.78 14.91
N ALA A 405 12.23 -26.95 15.79
CA ALA A 405 11.92 -27.37 17.16
C ALA A 405 10.89 -28.50 17.18
N MET A 406 9.82 -28.38 16.40
CA MET A 406 8.78 -29.40 16.29
C MET A 406 9.31 -30.71 15.67
N MET A 407 10.22 -30.61 14.70
CA MET A 407 10.84 -31.78 14.07
C MET A 407 11.73 -32.54 15.07
N ASN A 408 12.57 -31.83 15.82
CA ASN A 408 13.39 -32.44 16.88
C ASN A 408 12.52 -33.08 17.97
N GLU A 409 11.42 -32.44 18.35
CA GLU A 409 10.47 -33.00 19.32
C GLU A 409 9.78 -34.26 18.76
N SER A 410 9.42 -34.26 17.47
CA SER A 410 8.86 -35.43 16.80
C SER A 410 9.86 -36.58 16.67
N GLU A 411 11.14 -36.30 16.40
CA GLU A 411 12.21 -37.31 16.39
C GLU A 411 12.36 -37.96 17.77
N LEU A 412 12.34 -37.15 18.83
CA LEU A 412 12.36 -37.63 20.22
C LEU A 412 11.15 -38.51 20.56
N PHE A 413 9.95 -38.16 20.09
CA PHE A 413 8.77 -39.01 20.31
C PHE A 413 8.87 -40.35 19.58
N VAL A 414 9.45 -40.36 18.37
CA VAL A 414 9.70 -41.61 17.64
C VAL A 414 10.71 -42.46 18.39
N GLU A 415 11.82 -41.90 18.85
CA GLU A 415 12.82 -42.62 19.65
C GLU A 415 12.22 -43.19 20.95
N MET A 416 11.34 -42.44 21.62
CA MET A 416 10.63 -42.93 22.81
C MET A 416 9.69 -44.10 22.46
N LEU A 417 8.94 -44.00 21.37
CA LEU A 417 8.05 -45.07 20.91
C LEU A 417 8.83 -46.32 20.48
N GLU A 418 10.01 -46.16 19.87
CA GLU A 418 10.91 -47.27 19.56
C GLU A 418 11.36 -47.98 20.84
N LEU A 419 11.74 -47.22 21.86
CA LEU A 419 12.15 -47.77 23.14
C LEU A 419 11.01 -48.51 23.86
N ASP A 420 9.79 -47.96 23.80
CA ASP A 420 8.59 -48.61 24.35
C ASP A 420 8.20 -49.88 23.56
N LEU A 421 8.33 -49.85 22.24
CA LEU A 421 8.09 -51.01 21.38
C LEU A 421 9.08 -52.14 21.69
N ASP A 422 10.36 -51.82 21.83
CA ASP A 422 11.41 -52.77 22.22
C ASP A 422 11.13 -53.37 23.62
N ALA A 423 10.63 -52.57 24.56
CA ALA A 423 10.25 -53.02 25.89
C ALA A 423 9.07 -54.01 25.85
N GLU A 424 8.02 -53.71 25.07
CA GLU A 424 6.88 -54.62 24.91
C GLU A 424 7.25 -55.87 24.09
N GLN A 425 8.12 -55.77 23.09
CA GLN A 425 8.63 -56.95 22.38
C GLN A 425 9.39 -57.89 23.31
N LYS A 426 10.28 -57.37 24.17
CA LYS A 426 10.98 -58.17 25.19
C LYS A 426 10.01 -58.83 26.16
N LYS A 427 9.00 -58.10 26.62
CA LYS A 427 7.98 -58.62 27.55
C LYS A 427 7.11 -59.69 26.89
N SER A 428 6.73 -59.50 25.63
CA SER A 428 6.03 -60.53 24.83
C SER A 428 6.88 -61.79 24.68
N ALA A 429 8.17 -61.64 24.35
CA ALA A 429 9.09 -62.78 24.26
C ALA A 429 9.21 -63.51 25.62
N GLU A 430 9.31 -62.79 26.74
CA GLU A 430 9.34 -63.38 28.08
C GLU A 430 8.03 -64.12 28.43
N LEU A 431 6.88 -63.57 28.03
CA LEU A 431 5.59 -64.25 28.23
C LEU A 431 5.48 -65.51 27.37
N GLN A 432 5.96 -65.47 26.13
CA GLN A 432 5.98 -66.64 25.24
C GLN A 432 6.89 -67.74 25.80
N THR A 433 8.08 -67.41 26.32
CA THR A 433 8.95 -68.40 26.98
C THR A 433 8.29 -68.98 28.23
N ARG A 434 7.67 -68.15 29.08
CA ARG A 434 6.88 -68.64 30.23
C ARG A 434 5.74 -69.57 29.83
N LEU A 435 5.04 -69.27 28.74
CA LEU A 435 3.94 -70.08 28.24
C LEU A 435 4.44 -71.43 27.71
N ALA A 436 5.57 -71.43 26.99
CA ALA A 436 6.24 -72.65 26.56
C ALA A 436 6.69 -73.51 27.76
N GLU A 437 7.34 -72.90 28.76
CA GLU A 437 7.74 -73.60 30.00
C GLU A 437 6.53 -74.19 30.75
N LEU A 438 5.42 -73.45 30.83
CA LEU A 438 4.19 -73.93 31.48
C LEU A 438 3.54 -75.07 30.68
N SER A 439 3.54 -74.97 29.34
CA SER A 439 3.06 -76.04 28.46
C SER A 439 3.87 -77.32 28.65
N ASP A 440 5.20 -77.22 28.70
CA ASP A 440 6.09 -78.35 28.95
C ASP A 440 5.86 -78.95 30.35
N TYR A 441 5.66 -78.10 31.36
CA TYR A 441 5.32 -78.56 32.71
C TYR A 441 4.00 -79.33 32.75
N VAL A 442 2.95 -78.81 32.11
CA VAL A 442 1.63 -79.47 32.04
C VAL A 442 1.74 -80.79 31.28
N MET A 443 2.46 -80.84 30.16
CA MET A 443 2.71 -82.06 29.41
C MET A 443 3.49 -83.10 30.24
N GLN A 444 4.50 -82.66 30.98
CA GLN A 444 5.25 -83.57 31.86
C GLN A 444 4.38 -84.09 33.00
N GLN A 445 3.46 -83.28 33.52
CA GLN A 445 2.49 -83.70 34.53
C GLN A 445 1.45 -84.68 33.97
N SER A 446 0.95 -84.46 32.75
CA SER A 446 0.02 -85.41 32.12
C SER A 446 0.69 -86.76 31.86
N LEU A 447 1.93 -86.77 31.35
CA LEU A 447 2.71 -88.00 31.17
C LEU A 447 2.94 -88.76 32.49
N ARG A 448 3.16 -88.03 33.60
CA ARG A 448 3.25 -88.67 34.93
C ARG A 448 1.92 -89.28 35.37
N VAL A 449 0.80 -88.58 35.16
CA VAL A 449 -0.53 -89.09 35.50
C VAL A 449 -0.87 -90.32 34.65
N ASP A 450 -0.58 -90.28 33.36
CA ASP A 450 -0.79 -91.42 32.46
C ASP A 450 0.06 -92.62 32.86
N ALA A 451 1.32 -92.41 33.24
CA ALA A 451 2.18 -93.49 33.74
C ALA A 451 1.65 -94.12 35.03
N VAL A 452 1.14 -93.32 35.97
CA VAL A 452 0.51 -93.81 37.21
C VAL A 452 -0.78 -94.57 36.89
N ASN A 453 -1.65 -94.02 36.04
CA ASN A 453 -2.88 -94.70 35.61
C ASN A 453 -2.59 -96.04 34.93
N HIS A 454 -1.53 -96.12 34.12
CA HIS A 454 -1.15 -97.36 33.45
C HIS A 454 -0.60 -98.40 34.44
N GLN A 455 0.20 -97.96 35.43
CA GLN A 455 0.67 -98.80 36.51
C GLN A 455 -0.49 -99.33 37.35
N ASP A 456 -1.43 -98.47 37.75
CA ASP A 456 -2.61 -98.86 38.52
C ASP A 456 -3.51 -99.82 37.73
N SER A 457 -3.69 -99.58 36.42
CA SER A 457 -4.42 -100.50 35.54
C SER A 457 -3.74 -101.87 35.46
N SER A 458 -2.42 -101.91 35.33
CA SER A 458 -1.64 -103.15 35.32
C SER A 458 -1.78 -103.92 36.65
N GLN A 459 -1.74 -103.22 37.78
CA GLN A 459 -1.94 -103.82 39.10
C GLN A 459 -3.37 -104.36 39.26
N LEU A 460 -4.38 -103.65 38.77
CA LEU A 460 -5.77 -104.11 38.78
C LEU A 460 -5.98 -105.33 37.86
N GLU A 461 -5.32 -105.38 36.70
CA GLU A 461 -5.33 -106.55 35.82
C GLU A 461 -4.69 -107.78 36.49
N GLU A 462 -3.55 -107.60 37.16
CA GLU A 462 -2.89 -108.66 37.92
C GLU A 462 -3.76 -109.18 39.06
N ALA A 463 -4.32 -108.27 39.87
CA ALA A 463 -5.25 -108.64 40.95
C ALA A 463 -6.51 -109.35 40.42
N ASN A 464 -7.05 -108.90 39.28
CA ASN A 464 -8.18 -109.58 38.63
C ASN A 464 -7.79 -110.98 38.12
N ALA A 465 -6.59 -111.16 37.60
CA ALA A 465 -6.09 -112.47 37.18
C ALA A 465 -5.91 -113.41 38.37
N GLU A 466 -5.38 -112.92 39.50
CA GLU A 466 -5.28 -113.68 40.75
C GLU A 466 -6.65 -114.10 41.28
N LEU A 467 -7.61 -113.17 41.34
CA LEU A 467 -8.99 -113.47 41.74
C LEU A 467 -9.64 -114.49 40.80
N ALA A 468 -9.41 -114.40 39.49
CA ALA A 468 -9.93 -115.37 38.54
C ALA A 468 -9.34 -116.77 38.77
N LEU A 469 -8.05 -116.86 39.11
CA LEU A 469 -7.40 -118.11 39.49
C LEU A 469 -8.00 -118.65 40.79
N GLU A 470 -8.20 -117.83 41.81
CA GLU A 470 -8.82 -118.22 43.09
C GLU A 470 -10.27 -118.70 42.89
N ILE A 471 -11.06 -118.02 42.08
CA ILE A 471 -12.41 -118.48 41.72
C ILE A 471 -12.33 -119.86 41.04
N SER A 472 -11.35 -120.07 40.16
CA SER A 472 -11.17 -121.35 39.47
C SER A 472 -10.76 -122.49 40.41
N THR A 473 -9.93 -122.22 41.41
CA THR A 473 -9.52 -123.21 42.43
C THR A 473 -10.68 -123.52 43.36
N MET A 474 -11.38 -122.51 43.87
CA MET A 474 -12.58 -122.66 44.69
C MET A 474 -13.67 -123.45 43.96
N LYS A 475 -13.85 -123.22 42.65
CA LYS A 475 -14.79 -123.99 41.83
C LYS A 475 -14.38 -125.47 41.72
N LYS A 476 -13.10 -125.76 41.51
CA LYS A 476 -12.58 -127.15 41.49
C LYS A 476 -12.72 -127.85 42.84
N GLU A 477 -12.48 -127.14 43.95
CA GLU A 477 -12.70 -127.66 45.30
C GLU A 477 -14.18 -127.97 45.54
N TYR A 478 -15.08 -127.06 45.14
CA TYR A 478 -16.52 -127.28 45.23
C TYR A 478 -16.98 -128.51 44.42
N GLU A 479 -16.50 -128.66 43.18
CA GLU A 479 -16.79 -129.83 42.35
C GLU A 479 -16.25 -131.13 42.97
N ARG A 480 -15.06 -131.10 43.56
CA ARG A 480 -14.47 -132.23 44.28
C ARG A 480 -15.30 -132.62 45.51
N SER A 481 -15.75 -131.65 46.31
CA SER A 481 -16.63 -131.88 47.45
C SER A 481 -17.99 -132.44 47.04
N ARG A 482 -18.56 -132.01 45.90
CA ARG A 482 -19.80 -132.55 45.34
C ARG A 482 -19.68 -134.02 44.92
N SER A 483 -18.50 -134.44 44.46
CA SER A 483 -18.18 -135.82 44.09
C SER A 483 -17.72 -136.72 45.24
N SER A 484 -17.73 -136.23 46.49
CA SER A 484 -17.35 -137.02 47.68
C SER A 484 -18.24 -138.27 47.82
N ASP A 485 -17.63 -139.40 48.17
CA ASP A 485 -18.30 -140.69 48.40
C ASP A 485 -19.47 -140.59 49.41
N GLU A 486 -19.43 -139.62 50.34
CA GLU A 486 -20.53 -139.35 51.26
C GLU A 486 -21.80 -138.86 50.54
N SER A 487 -21.67 -137.96 49.58
CA SER A 487 -22.79 -137.44 48.76
C SER A 487 -23.44 -138.57 47.94
N VAL A 488 -22.60 -139.40 47.32
CA VAL A 488 -23.06 -140.57 46.56
C VAL A 488 -23.72 -141.60 47.49
N SER A 489 -23.18 -141.82 48.70
CA SER A 489 -23.76 -142.73 49.68
C SER A 489 -25.12 -142.26 50.22
N LEU A 490 -25.28 -140.95 50.43
CA LEU A 490 -26.54 -140.35 50.87
C LEU A 490 -27.60 -140.44 49.78
N GLN A 491 -27.21 -140.19 48.53
CA GLN A 491 -28.11 -140.34 47.39
C GLN A 491 -28.56 -141.81 47.23
N LYS A 492 -27.66 -142.77 47.45
CA LYS A 492 -28.00 -144.21 47.46
C LYS A 492 -28.95 -144.58 48.61
N LYS A 493 -28.71 -144.05 49.82
CA LYS A 493 -29.63 -144.24 50.97
C LYS A 493 -31.02 -143.67 50.73
N ILE A 494 -31.13 -142.53 50.04
CA ILE A 494 -32.42 -141.95 49.64
C ILE A 494 -33.15 -142.91 48.71
N THR A 495 -32.48 -143.44 47.68
CA THR A 495 -33.10 -144.40 46.77
C THR A 495 -33.52 -145.71 47.46
N GLU A 496 -32.76 -146.19 48.45
CA GLU A 496 -33.16 -147.35 49.25
C GLU A 496 -34.41 -147.07 50.09
N LEU A 497 -34.49 -145.90 50.72
CA LEU A 497 -35.66 -145.49 51.50
C LEU A 497 -36.91 -145.37 50.63
N ASP A 498 -36.80 -144.84 49.42
CA ASP A 498 -37.92 -144.76 48.48
C ASP A 498 -38.45 -146.15 48.09
N THR A 499 -37.56 -147.11 47.80
CA THR A 499 -37.99 -148.49 47.51
C THR A 499 -38.70 -149.16 48.69
N LYS A 500 -38.29 -148.82 49.92
CA LYS A 500 -38.91 -149.34 51.14
C LYS A 500 -40.28 -148.72 51.39
N ILE A 501 -40.43 -147.42 51.12
CA ILE A 501 -41.72 -146.73 51.17
C ILE A 501 -42.68 -147.35 50.17
N GLU A 502 -42.23 -147.63 48.95
CA GLU A 502 -43.09 -148.21 47.92
C GLU A 502 -43.52 -149.64 48.25
N ARG A 503 -42.65 -150.43 48.88
CA ARG A 503 -42.99 -151.76 49.39
C ARG A 503 -44.02 -151.69 50.52
N MET A 504 -43.85 -150.78 51.48
CA MET A 504 -44.84 -150.58 52.54
C MET A 504 -46.19 -150.14 51.97
N LYS A 505 -46.22 -149.26 50.95
CA LYS A 505 -47.49 -148.90 50.29
C LYS A 505 -48.17 -150.10 49.66
N MET A 506 -47.42 -151.00 49.00
CA MET A 506 -48.00 -152.25 48.48
C MET A 506 -48.54 -153.15 49.61
N GLU A 507 -47.81 -153.29 50.71
CA GLU A 507 -48.25 -154.08 51.86
C GLU A 507 -49.50 -153.47 52.52
N TYR A 508 -49.57 -152.15 52.63
CA TYR A 508 -50.77 -151.43 53.10
C TYR A 508 -51.95 -151.63 52.14
N ALA A 509 -51.73 -151.56 50.82
CA ALA A 509 -52.79 -151.82 49.84
C ALA A 509 -53.30 -153.27 49.92
N GLN A 510 -52.40 -154.26 50.08
CA GLN A 510 -52.80 -155.65 50.30
C GLN A 510 -53.56 -155.85 51.62
N MET A 511 -53.14 -155.16 52.68
CA MET A 511 -53.85 -155.18 53.96
C MET A 511 -55.24 -154.55 53.83
N GLU A 512 -55.36 -153.44 53.11
CA GLU A 512 -56.64 -152.77 52.83
C GLU A 512 -57.57 -153.68 52.02
N ASP A 513 -57.07 -154.38 51.01
CA ASP A 513 -57.83 -155.39 50.24
C ASP A 513 -58.28 -156.58 51.13
N GLN A 514 -57.44 -157.03 52.07
CA GLN A 514 -57.79 -158.06 53.04
C GLN A 514 -58.84 -157.58 54.07
N PHE A 515 -58.75 -156.33 54.51
CA PHE A 515 -59.78 -155.75 55.38
C PHE A 515 -61.10 -155.56 54.65
N LEU A 516 -61.08 -155.11 53.39
CA LEU A 516 -62.30 -154.97 52.58
C LEU A 516 -62.96 -156.33 52.28
N SER A 517 -62.17 -157.38 52.04
CA SER A 517 -62.69 -158.73 51.78
C SER A 517 -63.19 -159.48 53.02
N SER A 518 -62.81 -159.06 54.23
CA SER A 518 -63.35 -159.61 55.49
C SER A 518 -64.58 -158.86 56.01
N LEU A 519 -64.90 -157.69 55.42
CA LEU A 519 -66.09 -156.89 55.72
C LEU A 519 -67.29 -157.22 54.81
N LEU A 520 -67.04 -157.91 53.69
CA LEU A 520 -68.01 -158.50 52.75
C LEU A 520 -68.31 -159.95 53.12
#